data_AF-B0RAN6-F1
#
_entry.id   AF-B0RAN6-F1
#
_cell.length_a   1.000
_cell.length_b   1.000
_cell.length_c   1.000
_cell.angle_alpha   90.00
_cell.angle_beta   90.00
_cell.angle_gamma   90.00
#
_symmetry.space_group_name_H-M   'P 1'
#
loop_
_entity.id
_entity.type
_entity.pdbx_description
1 polymer ?
#
loop_
_entity_poly.entity_id
_entity_poly.type
_entity_poly.pdbx_seq_one_letter_code
_entity_poly.pdbx_strand_id
1 'polypeptide(L)'
;MAQRRPVGAGACRCSVGAADVCERAGYVQAMTLHRTVASAFRATHQTLAFAEQGAAQFLKRGTEAEFGLHTAVTNGRAVTFVLQNLTSNDLLGSPFLTWYDREMTQMRADPIDRWFVELRNRIEKQGTMGARTGTFISNYSSSTVEPDRPIGATSRFLGDHMGRAGWKIALPDGSTTVVYTATPPYMRTVMTTLGAPDDFDVFKHLEPWLAKLRDLVERAEAEWGMK
;
A
#
# COMPACT_ATOMS: atom_id res chain seq x y z
N MET A 1 34.52 46.91 -47.96
CA MET A 1 33.55 47.14 -49.05
C MET A 1 33.43 45.87 -49.87
N ALA A 2 32.22 45.61 -50.41
CA ALA A 2 31.84 44.57 -51.37
C ALA A 2 31.16 43.30 -50.81
N GLN A 3 29.82 43.35 -50.83
CA GLN A 3 28.91 42.23 -51.08
C GLN A 3 28.93 41.86 -52.58
N ARG A 4 28.79 40.58 -52.94
CA ARG A 4 27.66 39.96 -53.71
C ARG A 4 28.02 38.59 -54.33
N ARG A 5 27.00 37.73 -54.36
CA ARG A 5 26.79 36.35 -54.90
C ARG A 5 26.98 36.26 -56.45
N PRO A 6 26.76 35.14 -57.23
CA PRO A 6 25.91 33.94 -57.00
C PRO A 6 26.24 32.60 -57.76
N VAL A 7 25.27 31.65 -57.70
CA VAL A 7 24.96 30.48 -58.59
C VAL A 7 25.88 29.25 -58.46
N GLY A 8 25.49 27.99 -58.26
CA GLY A 8 24.24 27.25 -58.44
C GLY A 8 24.44 26.14 -59.51
N ALA A 9 24.23 24.87 -59.13
CA ALA A 9 23.88 23.67 -59.96
C ALA A 9 24.74 22.41 -59.73
N GLY A 10 24.07 21.25 -59.59
CA GLY A 10 24.69 19.91 -59.64
C GLY A 10 24.21 18.97 -58.52
N ALA A 11 22.91 18.66 -58.43
CA ALA A 11 22.34 17.38 -58.85
C ALA A 11 22.72 16.16 -57.96
N CYS A 12 21.88 15.85 -56.95
CA CYS A 12 21.77 14.50 -56.38
C CYS A 12 20.52 13.82 -56.97
N ARG A 13 20.76 12.74 -57.70
CA ARG A 13 19.73 11.88 -58.32
C ARG A 13 18.99 11.07 -57.26
N CYS A 14 17.66 11.01 -57.42
CA CYS A 14 16.80 10.01 -56.81
C CYS A 14 16.96 8.64 -57.48
N SER A 15 16.96 7.57 -56.67
CA SER A 15 16.47 6.23 -57.01
C SER A 15 15.52 5.83 -55.87
N VAL A 16 14.24 6.15 -55.98
CA VAL A 16 13.13 5.26 -56.40
C VAL A 16 13.05 4.01 -55.52
N GLY A 17 12.04 3.99 -54.63
CA GLY A 17 11.67 2.79 -53.87
C GLY A 17 10.73 3.04 -52.70
N ALA A 18 9.52 3.54 -52.97
CA ALA A 18 8.33 3.51 -52.09
C ALA A 18 8.37 4.32 -50.78
N ALA A 19 8.18 5.63 -50.90
CA ALA A 19 7.48 6.41 -49.90
C ALA A 19 6.36 7.15 -50.65
N ASP A 20 5.11 6.71 -50.50
CA ASP A 20 4.02 7.64 -50.19
C ASP A 20 2.70 6.94 -49.80
N VAL A 21 2.09 7.49 -48.75
CA VAL A 21 0.66 7.45 -48.35
C VAL A 21 0.03 6.14 -47.83
N CYS A 22 -0.10 6.07 -46.50
CA CYS A 22 -1.34 5.74 -45.75
C CYS A 22 -1.01 5.84 -44.24
N GLU A 23 -1.22 7.00 -43.61
CA GLU A 23 -2.34 7.25 -42.70
C GLU A 23 -2.51 6.26 -41.52
N ARG A 24 -2.42 6.86 -40.33
CA ARG A 24 -3.23 6.62 -39.11
C ARG A 24 -2.85 5.49 -38.16
N ALA A 25 -2.47 5.94 -36.96
CA ALA A 25 -2.99 5.53 -35.65
C ALA A 25 -3.01 4.02 -35.30
N GLY A 26 -2.23 3.68 -34.27
CA GLY A 26 -2.34 2.41 -33.54
C GLY A 26 -1.29 2.39 -32.45
N TYR A 27 -1.36 3.34 -31.50
CA TYR A 27 -1.76 3.03 -30.12
C TYR A 27 -1.02 1.81 -29.60
N VAL A 28 0.06 2.05 -28.86
CA VAL A 28 0.60 1.06 -27.92
C VAL A 28 -0.60 0.59 -27.11
N GLN A 29 -1.05 -0.64 -27.35
CA GLN A 29 -2.03 -1.30 -26.51
C GLN A 29 -1.39 -1.37 -25.12
N ALA A 30 -1.66 -0.36 -24.29
CA ALA A 30 -1.51 -0.50 -22.86
C ALA A 30 -2.40 -1.69 -22.52
N MET A 31 -1.78 -2.84 -22.22
CA MET A 31 -2.50 -4.02 -21.78
C MET A 31 -3.20 -3.69 -20.48
N THR A 32 -4.41 -3.13 -20.55
CA THR A 32 -5.32 -3.14 -19.42
C THR A 32 -5.65 -4.60 -19.17
N LEU A 33 -5.17 -5.12 -18.04
CA LEU A 33 -5.37 -6.51 -17.63
C LEU A 33 -6.88 -6.85 -17.54
N HIS A 34 -7.71 -5.83 -17.32
CA HIS A 34 -9.15 -5.92 -17.19
C HIS A 34 -9.83 -5.62 -18.52
N ARG A 35 -10.63 -6.59 -19.01
CA ARG A 35 -11.38 -6.48 -20.27
C ARG A 35 -12.77 -5.87 -20.09
N THR A 36 -13.26 -5.76 -18.84
CA THR A 36 -14.58 -5.21 -18.51
C THR A 36 -14.56 -4.44 -17.19
N VAL A 37 -15.48 -3.50 -17.03
CA VAL A 37 -15.70 -2.74 -15.79
C VAL A 37 -15.94 -3.67 -14.60
N ALA A 38 -16.82 -4.66 -14.76
CA ALA A 38 -17.08 -5.66 -13.73
C ALA A 38 -15.82 -6.47 -13.33
N SER A 39 -14.92 -6.77 -14.28
CA SER A 39 -13.67 -7.47 -13.95
C SER A 39 -12.69 -6.61 -13.16
N ALA A 40 -12.66 -5.29 -13.42
CA ALA A 40 -11.85 -4.35 -12.66
C ALA A 40 -12.40 -4.15 -11.23
N PHE A 41 -13.72 -4.03 -11.07
CA PHE A 41 -14.33 -3.95 -9.73
C PHE A 41 -14.10 -5.22 -8.91
N ARG A 42 -14.28 -6.42 -9.49
CA ARG A 42 -13.95 -7.67 -8.79
C ARG A 42 -12.49 -7.72 -8.33
N ALA A 43 -11.56 -7.31 -9.18
CA ALA A 43 -10.15 -7.25 -8.80
C ALA A 43 -9.90 -6.23 -7.68
N THR A 44 -10.56 -5.07 -7.74
CA THR A 44 -10.47 -4.02 -6.71
C THR A 44 -10.95 -4.53 -5.36
N HIS A 45 -12.11 -5.19 -5.32
CA HIS A 45 -12.65 -5.83 -4.10
C HIS A 45 -11.73 -6.92 -3.56
N GLN A 46 -11.19 -7.77 -4.43
CA GLN A 46 -10.24 -8.81 -4.02
C GLN A 46 -8.97 -8.21 -3.39
N THR A 47 -8.43 -7.14 -4.00
CA THR A 47 -7.28 -6.42 -3.44
C THR A 47 -7.60 -5.78 -2.10
N LEU A 48 -8.79 -5.18 -1.94
CA LEU A 48 -9.24 -4.62 -0.67
C LEU A 48 -9.37 -5.71 0.41
N ALA A 49 -9.96 -6.85 0.07
CA ALA A 49 -10.11 -7.98 0.99
C ALA A 49 -8.75 -8.49 1.50
N PHE A 50 -7.73 -8.56 0.64
CA PHE A 50 -6.37 -8.89 1.08
C PHE A 50 -5.79 -7.84 2.03
N ALA A 51 -6.03 -6.55 1.76
CA ALA A 51 -5.58 -5.48 2.65
C ALA A 51 -6.22 -5.60 4.04
N GLU A 52 -7.52 -5.85 4.11
CA GLU A 52 -8.29 -6.03 5.34
C GLU A 52 -7.86 -7.28 6.11
N GLN A 53 -7.63 -8.41 5.42
CA GLN A 53 -7.11 -9.61 6.04
C GLN A 53 -5.72 -9.39 6.64
N GLY A 54 -4.85 -8.65 5.93
CA GLY A 54 -3.54 -8.24 6.44
C GLY A 54 -3.67 -7.40 7.71
N ALA A 55 -4.58 -6.42 7.72
CA ALA A 55 -4.82 -5.60 8.91
C ALA A 55 -5.32 -6.43 10.09
N ALA A 56 -6.27 -7.35 9.87
CA ALA A 56 -6.73 -8.27 10.89
C ALA A 56 -5.60 -9.14 11.47
N GLN A 57 -4.65 -9.60 10.65
CA GLN A 57 -3.47 -10.35 11.12
C GLN A 57 -2.51 -9.47 11.94
N PHE A 58 -2.27 -8.24 11.48
CA PHE A 58 -1.46 -7.26 12.20
C PHE A 58 -2.04 -6.93 13.59
N LEU A 59 -3.33 -6.65 13.67
CA LEU A 59 -4.01 -6.24 14.89
C LEU A 59 -4.14 -7.36 15.92
N LYS A 60 -4.11 -8.63 15.49
CA LYS A 60 -4.00 -9.79 16.39
C LYS A 60 -2.68 -9.85 17.14
N ARG A 61 -1.63 -9.16 16.66
CA ARG A 61 -0.31 -9.07 17.30
C ARG A 61 0.37 -10.44 17.53
N GLY A 62 0.14 -11.38 16.62
CA GLY A 62 0.77 -12.72 16.62
C GLY A 62 2.08 -12.78 15.83
N THR A 63 2.50 -14.00 15.47
CA THR A 63 3.68 -14.24 14.59
C THR A 63 3.53 -13.54 13.24
N GLU A 64 2.32 -13.58 12.68
CA GLU A 64 2.00 -13.01 11.36
C GLU A 64 1.85 -11.49 11.34
N ALA A 65 2.11 -10.78 12.44
CA ALA A 65 1.79 -9.37 12.54
C ALA A 65 2.53 -8.51 11.51
N GLU A 66 3.82 -8.79 11.28
CA GLU A 66 4.65 -8.07 10.32
C GLU A 66 4.20 -8.33 8.88
N PHE A 67 4.00 -9.60 8.52
CA PHE A 67 3.43 -9.99 7.23
C PHE A 67 2.04 -9.36 7.01
N GLY A 68 1.20 -9.34 8.04
CA GLY A 68 -0.11 -8.73 8.02
C GLY A 68 -0.04 -7.23 7.70
N LEU A 69 0.85 -6.49 8.37
CA LEU A 69 1.02 -5.05 8.12
C LEU A 69 1.53 -4.78 6.71
N HIS A 70 2.53 -5.55 6.25
CA HIS A 70 3.05 -5.46 4.89
C HIS A 70 1.94 -5.68 3.87
N THR A 71 1.13 -6.72 4.07
CA THR A 71 0.00 -7.08 3.21
C THR A 71 -1.06 -5.97 3.21
N ALA A 72 -1.41 -5.45 4.38
CA ALA A 72 -2.41 -4.39 4.53
C ALA A 72 -2.02 -3.13 3.75
N VAL A 73 -0.78 -2.66 3.95
CA VAL A 73 -0.29 -1.41 3.39
C VAL A 73 -0.07 -1.52 1.88
N THR A 74 0.53 -2.62 1.43
CA THR A 74 0.83 -2.83 0.01
C THR A 74 -0.46 -3.00 -0.80
N ASN A 75 -1.38 -3.84 -0.33
CA ASN A 75 -2.65 -4.06 -1.02
C ASN A 75 -3.58 -2.84 -0.89
N GLY A 76 -3.60 -2.15 0.26
CA GLY A 76 -4.41 -0.95 0.42
C GLY A 76 -4.08 0.13 -0.61
N ARG A 77 -2.80 0.37 -0.90
CA ARG A 77 -2.43 1.27 -2.01
C ARG A 77 -2.80 0.69 -3.38
N ALA A 78 -2.61 -0.62 -3.58
CA ALA A 78 -2.96 -1.27 -4.82
C ALA A 78 -4.45 -1.15 -5.17
N VAL A 79 -5.37 -1.06 -4.19
CA VAL A 79 -6.81 -0.80 -4.42
C VAL A 79 -7.02 0.37 -5.38
N THR A 80 -6.40 1.51 -5.06
CA THR A 80 -6.55 2.72 -5.89
C THR A 80 -5.90 2.59 -7.27
N PHE A 81 -4.84 1.78 -7.43
CA PHE A 81 -4.22 1.52 -8.72
C PHE A 81 -5.06 0.59 -9.60
N VAL A 82 -5.65 -0.45 -9.01
CA VAL A 82 -6.58 -1.34 -9.72
C VAL A 82 -7.81 -0.55 -10.16
N LEU A 83 -8.34 0.30 -9.27
CA LEU A 83 -9.46 1.17 -9.59
C LEU A 83 -9.12 2.17 -10.70
N GLN A 84 -7.89 2.68 -10.74
CA GLN A 84 -7.42 3.59 -11.81
C GLN A 84 -7.48 2.94 -13.20
N ASN A 85 -7.41 1.61 -13.32
CA ASN A 85 -7.49 0.96 -14.63
C ASN A 85 -8.81 1.30 -15.38
N LEU A 86 -9.88 1.63 -14.64
CA LEU A 86 -11.16 2.06 -15.20
C LEU A 86 -11.08 3.37 -15.99
N THR A 87 -10.02 4.19 -15.82
CA THR A 87 -9.82 5.43 -16.59
C THR A 87 -9.44 5.17 -18.05
N SER A 88 -9.16 3.92 -18.43
CA SER A 88 -8.91 3.57 -19.83
C SER A 88 -10.13 3.87 -20.70
N ASN A 89 -9.90 4.35 -21.93
CA ASN A 89 -10.96 4.62 -22.90
C ASN A 89 -11.71 3.35 -23.33
N ASP A 90 -11.10 2.17 -23.17
CA ASP A 90 -11.74 0.88 -23.44
C ASP A 90 -12.70 0.45 -22.31
N LEU A 91 -12.75 1.21 -21.21
CA LEU A 91 -13.63 1.00 -20.07
C LEU A 91 -14.52 2.23 -19.85
N LEU A 92 -14.23 3.08 -18.86
CA LEU A 92 -15.09 4.24 -18.54
C LEU A 92 -14.52 5.58 -19.04
N GLY A 93 -13.24 5.61 -19.40
CA GLY A 93 -12.60 6.77 -20.04
C GLY A 93 -12.65 8.07 -19.22
N SER A 94 -12.75 9.19 -19.94
CA SER A 94 -12.62 10.56 -19.40
C SER A 94 -13.64 10.95 -18.30
N PRO A 95 -14.93 10.56 -18.38
CA PRO A 95 -15.87 10.84 -17.29
C PRO A 95 -15.43 10.24 -15.95
N PHE A 96 -14.98 8.99 -15.96
CA PHE A 96 -14.48 8.34 -14.75
C PHE A 96 -13.15 8.95 -14.28
N LEU A 97 -12.24 9.29 -15.20
CA LEU A 97 -10.99 9.98 -14.85
C LEU A 97 -11.26 11.27 -14.07
N THR A 98 -12.22 12.08 -14.53
CA THR A 98 -12.61 13.33 -13.87
C THR A 98 -13.13 13.08 -12.45
N TRP A 99 -13.96 12.07 -12.27
CA TRP A 99 -14.45 11.65 -10.97
C TRP A 99 -13.31 11.16 -10.06
N TYR A 100 -12.46 10.28 -10.58
CA TYR A 100 -11.35 9.67 -9.86
C TYR A 100 -10.32 10.72 -9.40
N ASP A 101 -9.99 11.70 -10.26
CA ASP A 101 -9.05 12.76 -9.92
C ASP A 101 -9.55 13.64 -8.77
N ARG A 102 -10.86 13.88 -8.67
CA ARG A 102 -11.46 14.60 -7.53
C ARG A 102 -11.29 13.81 -6.24
N GLU A 103 -11.63 12.51 -6.24
CA GLU A 103 -11.47 11.65 -5.07
C GLU A 103 -10.00 11.54 -4.65
N MET A 104 -9.08 11.35 -5.61
CA MET A 104 -7.65 11.28 -5.32
C MET A 104 -7.08 12.61 -4.81
N THR A 105 -7.63 13.74 -5.24
CA THR A 105 -7.22 15.05 -4.71
C THR A 105 -7.54 15.18 -3.23
N GLN A 106 -8.72 14.73 -2.80
CA GLN A 106 -9.09 14.71 -1.38
C GLN A 106 -8.19 13.78 -0.56
N MET A 107 -7.91 12.59 -1.08
CA MET A 107 -6.99 11.65 -0.41
C MET A 107 -5.57 12.19 -0.31
N ARG A 108 -5.04 12.80 -1.38
CA ARG A 108 -3.69 13.40 -1.35
C ARG A 108 -3.56 14.56 -0.36
N ALA A 109 -4.66 15.26 -0.05
CA ALA A 109 -4.67 16.32 0.95
C ALA A 109 -4.61 15.78 2.39
N ASP A 110 -5.08 14.55 2.61
CA ASP A 110 -5.11 13.92 3.92
C ASP A 110 -3.69 13.49 4.36
N PRO A 111 -3.18 13.98 5.52
CA PRO A 111 -1.89 13.56 6.05
C PRO A 111 -1.77 12.04 6.30
N ILE A 112 -2.86 11.37 6.69
CA ILE A 112 -2.87 9.94 6.99
C ILE A 112 -2.69 9.12 5.71
N ASP A 113 -3.43 9.46 4.65
CA ASP A 113 -3.30 8.79 3.34
C ASP A 113 -1.89 8.96 2.77
N ARG A 114 -1.35 10.19 2.80
CA ARG A 114 0.01 10.46 2.35
C ARG A 114 1.02 9.61 3.11
N TRP A 115 0.84 9.48 4.42
CA TRP A 115 1.72 8.68 5.23
C TRP A 115 1.67 7.19 4.87
N PHE A 116 0.49 6.61 4.66
CA PHE A 116 0.39 5.20 4.23
C PHE A 116 1.04 4.96 2.86
N VAL A 117 0.98 5.94 1.96
CA VAL A 117 1.73 5.91 0.69
C VAL A 117 3.25 5.90 0.94
N GLU A 118 3.74 6.72 1.85
CA GLU A 118 5.16 6.73 2.21
C GLU A 118 5.59 5.43 2.88
N LEU A 119 4.79 4.89 3.80
CA LEU A 119 5.06 3.61 4.44
C LEU A 119 5.18 2.50 3.40
N ARG A 120 4.23 2.41 2.46
CA ARG A 120 4.30 1.47 1.34
C ARG A 120 5.59 1.64 0.55
N ASN A 121 5.97 2.88 0.24
CA ASN A 121 7.19 3.14 -0.53
C ASN A 121 8.46 2.70 0.20
N ARG A 122 8.51 2.84 1.53
CA ARG A 122 9.62 2.33 2.35
C ARG A 122 9.65 0.81 2.35
N ILE A 123 8.49 0.18 2.56
CA ILE A 123 8.34 -1.27 2.53
C ILE A 123 8.87 -1.83 1.21
N GLU A 124 8.43 -1.31 0.08
CA GLU A 124 8.85 -1.85 -1.22
C GLU A 124 10.29 -1.51 -1.61
N LYS A 125 10.76 -0.30 -1.31
CA LYS A 125 12.10 0.13 -1.76
C LYS A 125 13.21 -0.31 -0.83
N GLN A 126 12.92 -0.41 0.47
CA GLN A 126 13.92 -0.65 1.50
C GLN A 126 13.73 -2.02 2.17
N GLY A 127 12.64 -2.74 1.88
CA GLY A 127 12.33 -4.03 2.52
C GLY A 127 12.07 -3.90 4.02
N THR A 128 11.84 -2.69 4.52
CA THR A 128 11.64 -2.41 5.94
C THR A 128 10.49 -1.43 6.14
N MET A 129 9.76 -1.63 7.23
CA MET A 129 8.69 -0.71 7.64
C MET A 129 9.25 0.62 8.17
N GLY A 130 10.53 0.65 8.58
CA GLY A 130 11.15 1.85 9.17
C GLY A 130 10.40 2.39 10.39
N ALA A 131 9.61 1.54 11.05
CA ALA A 131 8.74 1.88 12.16
C ALA A 131 9.53 1.90 13.47
N ARG A 132 9.24 2.91 14.28
CA ARG A 132 9.61 3.02 15.67
C ARG A 132 8.41 2.61 16.51
N THR A 133 8.64 1.63 17.37
CA THR A 133 7.60 1.14 18.27
C THR A 133 7.90 1.59 19.68
N GLY A 134 6.97 2.35 20.26
CA GLY A 134 6.99 2.77 21.65
C GLY A 134 6.00 1.94 22.46
N THR A 135 6.44 1.43 23.59
CA THR A 135 5.56 0.71 24.53
C THR A 135 5.42 1.55 25.80
N PHE A 136 4.18 1.85 26.17
CA PHE A 136 3.81 2.53 27.40
C PHE A 136 3.21 1.51 28.36
N ILE A 137 3.74 1.46 29.58
CA ILE A 137 3.26 0.58 30.64
C ILE A 137 2.63 1.48 31.71
N SER A 138 1.31 1.42 31.85
CA SER A 138 0.58 2.33 32.77
C SER A 138 0.69 1.89 34.23
N ASN A 139 0.81 0.59 34.49
CA ASN A 139 0.97 0.03 35.82
C ASN A 139 1.73 -1.30 35.74
N TYR A 140 2.87 -1.39 36.43
CA TYR A 140 3.64 -2.62 36.58
C TYR A 140 4.03 -2.80 38.04
N SER A 141 3.45 -3.81 38.68
CA SER A 141 3.67 -4.10 40.09
C SER A 141 3.66 -5.61 40.33
N SER A 142 4.05 -6.03 41.53
CA SER A 142 4.02 -7.45 41.91
C SER A 142 2.60 -8.05 41.96
N SER A 143 1.55 -7.22 41.95
CA SER A 143 0.15 -7.68 41.90
C SER A 143 -0.45 -7.67 40.49
N THR A 144 0.31 -7.25 39.48
CA THR A 144 -0.14 -7.27 38.09
C THR A 144 -0.40 -8.72 37.67
N VAL A 145 -1.61 -9.01 37.20
CA VAL A 145 -1.95 -10.34 36.68
C VAL A 145 -1.17 -10.58 35.40
N GLU A 146 -0.43 -11.68 35.39
CA GLU A 146 0.42 -12.07 34.28
C GLU A 146 -0.14 -13.31 33.58
N PRO A 147 -0.01 -13.43 32.25
CA PRO A 147 -0.35 -14.65 31.53
C PRO A 147 0.48 -15.82 32.05
N ASP A 148 -0.13 -17.01 32.01
CA ASP A 148 0.53 -18.24 32.43
C ASP A 148 1.88 -18.42 31.74
N ARG A 149 2.87 -18.84 32.53
CA ARG A 149 4.22 -19.13 32.06
C ARG A 149 4.23 -20.48 31.33
N PRO A 150 4.55 -20.53 30.03
CA PRO A 150 4.69 -21.79 29.32
C PRO A 150 5.82 -22.65 29.89
N ILE A 151 5.69 -23.97 29.74
CA ILE A 151 6.77 -24.91 30.10
C ILE A 151 8.03 -24.57 29.28
N GLY A 152 9.19 -24.53 29.95
CA GLY A 152 10.47 -24.20 29.32
C GLY A 152 10.70 -22.71 29.06
N ALA A 153 9.78 -21.82 29.46
CA ALA A 153 9.98 -20.38 29.33
C ALA A 153 11.16 -19.92 30.19
N THR A 154 12.11 -19.21 29.58
CA THR A 154 13.33 -18.70 30.24
C THR A 154 13.20 -17.24 30.64
N SER A 155 12.50 -16.44 29.84
CA SER A 155 12.29 -15.02 30.10
C SER A 155 11.01 -14.53 29.44
N ARG A 156 10.48 -13.43 29.98
CA ARG A 156 9.37 -12.70 29.41
C ARG A 156 9.88 -11.42 28.75
N PHE A 157 9.20 -10.98 27.70
CA PHE A 157 9.37 -9.64 27.13
C PHE A 157 8.03 -8.91 27.04
N LEU A 158 8.11 -7.58 27.18
CA LEU A 158 6.99 -6.65 27.10
C LEU A 158 7.35 -5.60 26.04
N GLY A 159 6.89 -5.81 24.82
CA GLY A 159 7.24 -4.99 23.67
C GLY A 159 8.44 -5.58 22.90
N ASP A 160 8.19 -5.99 21.67
CA ASP A 160 9.20 -6.17 20.64
C ASP A 160 9.12 -5.03 19.60
N HIS A 161 9.79 -5.17 18.45
CA HIS A 161 9.72 -4.16 17.39
C HIS A 161 8.32 -3.99 16.78
N MET A 162 7.41 -4.95 16.99
CA MET A 162 5.98 -4.86 16.63
C MET A 162 5.10 -4.52 17.86
N GLY A 163 5.72 -4.32 19.02
CA GLY A 163 5.07 -4.04 20.29
C GLY A 163 4.18 -5.17 20.79
N ARG A 164 4.59 -6.40 20.50
CA ARG A 164 4.02 -7.65 21.02
C ARG A 164 4.62 -7.98 22.39
N ALA A 165 3.97 -8.86 23.12
CA ALA A 165 4.47 -9.41 24.38
C ALA A 165 4.47 -10.93 24.31
N GLY A 166 5.30 -11.56 25.14
CA GLY A 166 5.37 -13.02 25.17
C GLY A 166 6.54 -13.56 25.98
N TRP A 167 6.83 -14.83 25.72
CA TRP A 167 7.86 -15.60 26.40
C TRP A 167 8.92 -16.08 25.41
N LYS A 168 10.18 -16.06 25.83
CA LYS A 168 11.25 -16.83 25.20
C LYS A 168 11.28 -18.21 25.85
N ILE A 169 11.31 -19.26 25.05
CA ILE A 169 11.31 -20.67 25.49
C ILE A 169 12.58 -21.34 24.98
N ALA A 170 13.26 -22.09 25.84
CA ALA A 170 14.36 -22.95 25.43
C ALA A 170 13.82 -24.30 24.96
N LEU A 171 14.25 -24.75 23.77
CA LEU A 171 13.92 -26.04 23.19
C LEU A 171 14.94 -27.12 23.63
N PRO A 172 14.60 -28.41 23.55
CA PRO A 172 15.51 -29.50 23.98
C PRO A 172 16.84 -29.55 23.20
N ASP A 173 16.87 -29.03 21.99
CA ASP A 173 18.08 -28.91 21.15
C ASP A 173 18.98 -27.73 21.54
N GLY A 174 18.61 -26.97 22.58
CA GLY A 174 19.33 -25.78 23.06
C GLY A 174 18.97 -24.49 22.31
N SER A 175 18.15 -24.54 21.27
CA SER A 175 17.68 -23.34 20.57
C SER A 175 16.60 -22.61 21.37
N THR A 176 16.27 -21.37 20.98
CA THR A 176 15.20 -20.59 21.62
C THR A 176 14.13 -20.19 20.63
N THR A 177 12.87 -20.28 21.05
CA THR A 177 11.72 -19.78 20.28
C THR A 177 10.91 -18.76 21.08
N VAL A 178 10.01 -18.05 20.41
CA VAL A 178 9.11 -17.07 21.03
C VAL A 178 7.69 -17.59 20.97
N VAL A 179 7.02 -17.57 22.12
CA VAL A 179 5.57 -17.77 22.22
C VAL A 179 4.93 -16.45 22.60
N TYR A 180 4.22 -15.85 21.64
CA TYR A 180 3.49 -14.61 21.85
C TYR A 180 2.25 -14.86 22.71
N THR A 181 1.95 -13.90 23.59
CA THR A 181 0.75 -13.88 24.40
C THR A 181 -0.08 -12.65 24.04
N ALA A 182 -1.34 -12.63 24.49
CA ALA A 182 -2.17 -11.43 24.36
C ALA A 182 -1.45 -10.23 25.00
N THR A 183 -1.53 -9.07 24.34
CA THR A 183 -0.96 -7.85 24.91
C THR A 183 -1.70 -7.53 26.21
N PRO A 184 -1.00 -7.35 27.35
CA PRO A 184 -1.66 -7.04 28.60
C PRO A 184 -2.42 -5.71 28.54
N PRO A 185 -3.56 -5.55 29.25
CA PRO A 185 -4.38 -4.34 29.17
C PRO A 185 -3.69 -3.08 29.72
N TYR A 186 -2.66 -3.24 30.55
CA TYR A 186 -1.83 -2.15 31.07
C TYR A 186 -0.75 -1.70 30.08
N MET A 187 -0.57 -2.41 28.97
CA MET A 187 0.43 -2.13 27.96
C MET A 187 -0.24 -1.48 26.74
N ARG A 188 0.16 -0.26 26.44
CA ARG A 188 -0.22 0.44 25.21
C ARG A 188 0.97 0.54 24.29
N THR A 189 0.84 -0.01 23.09
CA THR A 189 1.84 0.12 22.05
C THR A 189 1.42 1.21 21.08
N VAL A 190 2.36 2.10 20.75
CA VAL A 190 2.27 3.03 19.63
C VAL A 190 3.29 2.63 18.59
N MET A 191 2.87 2.53 17.34
CA MET A 191 3.79 2.33 16.23
C MET A 191 3.74 3.57 15.33
N THR A 192 4.89 4.22 15.19
CA THR A 192 5.03 5.42 14.36
C THR A 192 6.26 5.27 13.46
N THR A 193 6.47 6.15 12.49
CA THR A 193 7.70 6.19 11.70
C THR A 193 8.24 7.60 11.65
N LEU A 194 9.50 7.77 11.23
CA LEU A 194 10.05 9.11 11.01
C LEU A 194 9.21 9.87 9.97
N GLY A 195 8.79 11.10 10.28
CA GLY A 195 7.96 11.93 9.40
C GLY A 195 6.46 11.68 9.48
N ALA A 196 6.00 10.86 10.43
CA ALA A 196 4.57 10.70 10.68
C ALA A 196 3.95 12.01 11.21
N PRO A 197 2.66 12.30 10.89
CA PRO A 197 1.93 13.39 11.51
C PRO A 197 1.92 13.30 13.05
N ASP A 198 1.65 14.40 13.72
CA ASP A 198 1.42 14.40 15.17
C ASP A 198 0.29 13.43 15.53
N ASP A 199 0.44 12.74 16.66
CA ASP A 199 -0.47 11.68 17.14
C ASP A 199 -0.69 10.49 16.20
N PHE A 200 0.13 10.35 15.15
CA PHE A 200 0.04 9.21 14.26
C PHE A 200 0.46 7.91 14.97
N ASP A 201 -0.42 6.92 14.85
CA ASP A 201 -0.24 5.57 15.35
C ASP A 201 -0.84 4.58 14.36
N VAL A 202 -0.03 3.66 13.82
CA VAL A 202 -0.50 2.63 12.87
C VAL A 202 -1.65 1.84 13.46
N PHE A 203 -1.61 1.50 14.76
CA PHE A 203 -2.68 0.73 15.40
C PHE A 203 -4.01 1.48 15.44
N LYS A 204 -3.97 2.81 15.51
CA LYS A 204 -5.16 3.66 15.54
C LYS A 204 -5.69 3.98 14.14
N HIS A 205 -4.80 4.13 13.15
CA HIS A 205 -5.16 4.71 11.85
C HIS A 205 -5.30 3.68 10.72
N LEU A 206 -4.83 2.44 10.89
CA LEU A 206 -4.90 1.42 9.83
C LEU A 206 -6.34 1.07 9.44
N GLU A 207 -7.21 0.75 10.40
CA GLU A 207 -8.60 0.41 10.08
C GLU A 207 -9.40 1.58 9.52
N PRO A 208 -9.35 2.81 10.10
CA PRO A 208 -10.01 3.97 9.48
C PRO A 208 -9.53 4.26 8.06
N TRP A 209 -8.24 4.09 7.79
CA TRP A 209 -7.69 4.24 6.44
C TRP A 209 -8.25 3.20 5.47
N LEU A 210 -8.31 1.92 5.87
CA LEU A 210 -8.92 0.88 5.04
C LEU A 210 -10.43 1.09 4.85
N ALA A 211 -11.14 1.58 5.87
CA ALA A 211 -12.55 1.95 5.74
C ALA A 211 -12.76 3.05 4.69
N LYS A 212 -11.89 4.08 4.68
CA LYS A 212 -11.91 5.13 3.64
C LYS A 212 -11.70 4.56 2.23
N LEU A 213 -10.83 3.55 2.08
CA LEU A 213 -10.64 2.85 0.81
C LEU A 213 -11.87 2.03 0.41
N ARG A 214 -12.52 1.37 1.38
CA ARG A 214 -13.79 0.67 1.15
C ARG A 214 -14.87 1.62 0.65
N ASP A 215 -15.06 2.74 1.34
CA ASP A 215 -16.04 3.78 0.96
C ASP A 215 -15.74 4.35 -0.44
N LEU A 216 -14.46 4.48 -0.82
CA LEU A 216 -14.07 4.87 -2.17
C LEU A 216 -14.52 3.84 -3.21
N VAL A 217 -14.29 2.55 -2.96
CA VAL A 217 -14.66 1.46 -3.87
C VAL A 217 -16.18 1.36 -3.99
N GLU A 218 -16.91 1.43 -2.88
CA GLU A 218 -18.38 1.36 -2.86
C GLU A 218 -19.00 2.53 -3.62
N ARG A 219 -18.49 3.77 -3.44
CA ARG A 219 -18.96 4.93 -4.20
C ARG A 219 -18.63 4.82 -5.69
N ALA A 220 -17.44 4.32 -6.03
CA ALA A 220 -17.08 4.07 -7.43
C ALA A 220 -18.04 3.06 -8.08
N GLU A 221 -18.32 1.94 -7.41
CA GLU A 221 -19.19 0.90 -7.94
C GLU A 221 -20.65 1.35 -8.02
N ALA A 222 -21.14 2.09 -7.03
CA ALA A 222 -22.50 2.64 -7.04
C ALA A 222 -22.72 3.60 -8.22
N GLU A 223 -21.73 4.43 -8.56
CA GLU A 223 -21.86 5.43 -9.63
C GLU A 223 -21.52 4.89 -11.03
N TRP A 224 -20.69 3.85 -11.11
CA TRP A 224 -20.08 3.40 -12.37
C TRP A 224 -20.19 1.89 -12.65
N GLY A 225 -20.62 1.06 -11.69
CA GLY A 225 -20.60 -0.41 -11.79
C GLY A 225 -21.60 -1.01 -12.78
N MET A 226 -22.66 -0.28 -13.15
CA MET A 226 -23.70 -0.72 -14.11
C MET A 226 -23.62 -0.03 -15.48
N LYS A 227 -22.58 0.80 -15.71
CA LYS A 227 -22.36 1.49 -16.99
C LYS A 227 -21.39 0.70 -17.85
#